data_AF-A0A0N0LSG2-F1
#
_entry.id   AF-A0A0N0LSG2-F1
#
_cell.length_a   1.000
_cell.length_b   1.000
_cell.length_c   1.000
_cell.angle_alpha   90.00
_cell.angle_beta   90.00
_cell.angle_gamma   90.00
#
_symmetry.space_group_name_H-M   'P 1'
#
loop_
_entity.id
_entity.type
_entity.pdbx_description
1 polymer ?
#
loop_
_entity_poly.entity_id
_entity_poly.type
_entity_poly.pdbx_seq_one_letter_code
_entity_poly.pdbx_strand_id
1 'polypeptide(L)' 'MFFISLSLIFSACASSVQVQTKEVFIPIKCNLEIPKKPKENGSFESHKALGIYFLEVERTLKDCLSVE' A
#
# COMPACT_ATOMS: atom_id res chain seq x y z
N MET A 1 20.33 10.06 -49.96
CA MET A 1 20.88 10.68 -48.73
C MET A 1 19.80 11.34 -47.85
N PHE A 2 18.55 10.84 -47.88
CA PHE A 2 17.43 11.39 -47.08
C PHE A 2 16.88 10.37 -46.06
N PHE A 3 16.98 9.07 -46.38
CA PHE A 3 16.50 7.98 -45.53
C PHE A 3 17.27 7.80 -44.21
N ILE A 4 18.55 8.19 -44.13
CA ILE A 4 19.37 8.01 -42.92
C ILE A 4 18.96 9.01 -41.82
N SER A 5 18.53 10.21 -42.20
CA SER A 5 18.14 11.26 -41.26
C SER A 5 16.82 10.95 -40.55
N LEU A 6 15.93 10.17 -41.16
CA LEU A 6 14.61 9.82 -40.60
C LEU A 6 14.73 8.83 -39.43
N SER A 7 15.74 7.96 -39.44
CA SER A 7 15.96 6.92 -38.44
C SER A 7 16.40 7.47 -37.07
N LEU A 8 17.03 8.64 -37.05
CA LEU A 8 17.56 9.28 -35.83
C LEU A 8 16.46 9.97 -35.00
N ILE A 9 15.31 10.26 -35.59
CA ILE A 9 14.21 10.98 -34.91
C ILE A 9 13.43 10.05 -33.98
N PHE A 10 13.40 8.74 -34.29
CA PHE A 10 12.67 7.74 -33.50
C PHE A 10 13.43 7.21 -32.28
N SER A 11 14.74 7.50 -32.11
CA SER A 11 15.50 7.03 -30.95
C SER A 11 15.41 7.96 -29.72
N ALA A 12 14.77 9.13 -29.84
CA ALA A 12 14.76 10.15 -28.82
C ALA A 12 13.73 9.94 -27.68
N CYS A 13 12.85 8.95 -27.77
CA CYS A 13 11.79 8.71 -26.77
C CYS A 13 11.97 7.38 -26.05
N ALA A 14 13.10 7.24 -25.36
CA ALA A 14 13.38 6.12 -24.45
C ALA A 14 13.84 6.61 -23.08
N SER A 15 13.39 7.79 -22.65
CA SER A 15 13.57 8.26 -21.28
C SER A 15 12.65 7.43 -20.37
N SER A 16 13.25 6.43 -19.72
CA SER A 16 12.63 5.72 -18.61
C SER A 16 12.31 6.76 -17.53
N VAL A 17 11.02 7.08 -17.39
CA VAL A 17 10.52 7.91 -16.31
C VAL A 17 10.80 7.13 -15.03
N GLN A 18 11.87 7.48 -14.33
CA GLN A 18 12.14 6.97 -13.00
C GLN A 18 11.04 7.54 -12.11
N VAL A 19 10.01 6.72 -11.87
CA VAL A 19 8.97 7.02 -10.90
C VAL A 19 9.64 7.08 -9.54
N GLN A 20 10.01 8.28 -9.13
CA GLN A 20 10.47 8.59 -7.78
C GLN A 20 9.26 8.43 -6.86
N THR A 21 9.02 7.20 -6.41
CA THR A 21 7.99 6.89 -5.43
C THR A 21 8.40 7.60 -4.14
N LYS A 22 7.83 8.79 -3.91
CA LYS A 22 8.01 9.49 -2.65
C LYS A 22 7.27 8.70 -1.59
N GLU A 23 8.02 8.13 -0.66
CA GLU A 23 7.45 7.54 0.56
C GLU A 23 6.86 8.69 1.40
N VAL A 24 5.57 8.94 1.21
CA VAL A 24 4.82 9.88 2.05
C VAL A 24 4.44 9.14 3.31
N PHE A 25 5.22 9.33 4.37
CA PHE A 25 4.86 8.90 5.71
C PHE A 25 3.69 9.77 6.19
N ILE A 26 2.47 9.22 6.09
CA ILE A 26 1.28 9.86 6.64
C ILE A 26 1.43 9.77 8.16
N PRO A 27 1.54 10.90 8.89
CA PRO A 27 1.68 10.87 10.34
C PRO A 27 0.35 10.38 10.94
N ILE A 28 0.32 9.12 11.35
CA ILE A 28 -0.74 8.64 12.24
C ILE A 28 -0.55 9.37 13.57
N LYS A 29 -1.58 10.13 13.99
CA LYS A 29 -1.52 10.92 15.24
C LYS A 29 -1.36 10.04 16.48
N CYS A 30 -1.66 8.76 16.37
CA CYS A 30 -1.75 7.86 17.50
C CYS A 30 -0.65 6.82 17.47
N ASN A 31 0.06 6.71 18.60
CA ASN A 31 0.96 5.62 18.88
C ASN A 31 0.12 4.42 19.34
N LEU A 32 -0.50 3.73 18.40
CA LEU A 32 -1.38 2.58 18.67
C LEU A 32 -0.59 1.28 18.58
N GLU A 33 -0.66 0.48 19.65
CA GLU A 33 -0.18 -0.89 19.62
C GLU A 33 -1.22 -1.77 18.92
N ILE A 34 -0.94 -2.16 17.67
CA ILE A 34 -1.80 -3.08 16.93
C ILE A 34 -1.58 -4.49 17.51
N PRO A 35 -2.65 -5.19 17.93
CA PRO A 35 -2.52 -6.55 18.45
C PRO A 35 -1.91 -7.48 17.40
N LYS A 36 -1.28 -8.58 17.85
CA LYS A 36 -0.63 -9.51 16.93
C LYS A 36 -1.68 -10.29 16.13
N LYS A 37 -1.61 -10.21 14.79
CA LYS A 37 -2.50 -10.96 13.90
C LYS A 37 -2.47 -12.48 14.20
N PRO A 38 -3.63 -13.12 14.44
CA PRO A 38 -3.69 -14.56 14.67
C PRO A 38 -3.31 -15.33 13.39
N LYS A 39 -2.75 -16.54 13.57
CA LYS A 39 -2.36 -17.41 12.43
C LYS A 39 -3.59 -18.05 11.80
N GLU A 40 -3.65 -18.03 10.48
CA GLU A 40 -4.69 -18.68 9.70
C GLU A 40 -4.30 -20.13 9.43
N ASN A 41 -5.10 -21.07 9.96
CA ASN A 41 -4.85 -22.51 9.83
C ASN A 41 -5.90 -23.21 8.95
N GLY A 42 -6.78 -22.44 8.28
CA GLY A 42 -7.84 -22.94 7.41
C GLY A 42 -9.04 -23.58 8.14
N SER A 43 -9.05 -23.55 9.49
CA SER A 43 -10.19 -23.99 10.29
C SER A 43 -11.19 -22.86 10.48
N PHE A 44 -12.47 -23.19 10.65
CA PHE A 44 -13.53 -22.22 10.93
C PHE A 44 -13.20 -21.32 12.13
N GLU A 45 -12.66 -21.90 13.21
CA GLU A 45 -12.24 -21.14 14.39
C GLU A 45 -11.11 -20.14 14.07
N SER A 46 -10.18 -20.49 13.19
CA SER A 46 -9.12 -19.55 12.77
C SER A 46 -9.68 -18.38 11.95
N HIS A 47 -10.66 -18.62 11.08
CA HIS A 47 -11.35 -17.57 10.34
C HIS A 47 -12.20 -16.68 11.25
N LYS A 48 -12.88 -17.26 12.24
CA LYS A 48 -13.64 -16.53 13.25
C LYS A 48 -12.72 -15.62 14.08
N ALA A 49 -11.59 -16.14 14.54
CA ALA A 49 -10.60 -15.35 15.27
C ALA A 49 -10.03 -14.20 14.44
N LEU A 50 -9.80 -14.41 13.14
CA LEU A 50 -9.39 -13.35 12.21
C LEU A 50 -10.47 -12.27 12.05
N GLY A 51 -11.74 -12.67 11.92
CA GLY A 51 -12.85 -11.74 11.83
C GLY A 51 -12.94 -10.84 13.08
N ILE A 52 -12.81 -11.42 14.27
CA ILE A 52 -12.79 -10.66 15.54
C ILE A 52 -11.58 -9.72 15.58
N TYR A 53 -10.39 -10.20 15.20
CA TYR A 53 -9.17 -9.39 15.14
C TYR A 53 -9.34 -8.15 14.27
N PHE A 54 -9.92 -8.28 13.06
CA PHE A 54 -10.12 -7.13 12.18
C PHE A 54 -11.13 -6.13 12.75
N LEU A 55 -12.22 -6.60 13.38
CA LEU A 55 -13.19 -5.72 14.02
C LEU A 55 -12.57 -4.91 15.17
N GLU A 56 -11.68 -5.53 15.95
CA GLU A 56 -10.97 -4.86 17.05
C GLU A 56 -9.98 -3.82 16.52
N VAL A 57 -9.21 -4.16 15.48
CA VAL A 57 -8.31 -3.21 14.83
C VAL A 57 -9.07 -2.02 14.22
N GLU A 58 -10.19 -2.26 13.55
CA GLU A 58 -11.01 -1.18 13.00
C GLU A 58 -11.58 -0.25 14.07
N ARG A 59 -12.01 -0.79 15.22
CA ARG A 59 -12.47 0.02 16.36
C ARG A 59 -11.36 0.91 16.88
N THR A 60 -10.21 0.33 17.19
CA THR A 60 -9.04 1.06 17.71
C THR A 60 -8.56 2.15 16.74
N LEU A 61 -8.61 1.87 15.43
CA LEU A 61 -8.26 2.85 14.41
C LEU A 61 -9.31 3.97 14.28
N LYS A 62 -10.61 3.67 14.40
CA LYS A 62 -11.67 4.69 14.41
C LYS A 62 -11.56 5.62 15.60
N ASP A 63 -11.30 5.08 16.80
CA ASP A 63 -11.10 5.86 18.02
C ASP A 63 -9.93 6.84 17.85
N CYS A 64 -8.86 6.40 17.19
CA CYS A 64 -7.71 7.25 16.90
C CYS A 64 -7.98 8.36 15.88
N LEU A 65 -8.81 8.09 14.88
CA LEU A 65 -9.09 9.05 13.81
C LEU A 65 -10.13 10.10 14.24
N SER A 66 -10.81 9.94 15.38
CA SER A 66 -11.87 10.84 15.84
C SER A 66 -12.99 11.00 14.78
N VAL A 67 -13.23 9.95 13.99
CA VAL A 67 -14.27 9.92 12.96
C VAL A 67 -15.47 9.20 13.57
N GLU A 68 -16.36 9.98 14.18
CA GLU A 68 -17.71 9.56 14.61
C GLU A 68 -18.68 9.52 13.42
#